data_AF-A0A356E5H3-F1
#
_entry.id   AF-A0A356E5H3-F1
#
_cell.length_a   1.000
_cell.length_b   1.000
_cell.length_c   1.000
_cell.angle_alpha   90.00
_cell.angle_beta   90.00
_cell.angle_gamma   90.00
#
_symmetry.space_group_name_H-M   'P 1'
#
loop_
_entity.id
_entity.type
_entity.pdbx_description
1 polymer ?
#
loop_
_entity_poly.entity_id
_entity_poly.type
_entity_poly.pdbx_seq_one_letter_code
_entity_poly.pdbx_strand_id
1 'polypeptide(L)'
;HSIGLDSIATAADMNRNVLCTSNPIESELHQQAYEFAKKISEHLLPRSRGYLDVWIDGKKINSSEELLKEDEPILGNTFLPRKFKTAVAIPPLNDVDVYGNDLNFIAIQNEHGQL
;
A
#
# COMPACT_ATOMS: atom_id res chain seq x y z
N HIS A 1 10.09 13.29 -7.53
CA HIS A 1 9.19 13.55 -6.38
C HIS A 1 9.23 15.01 -5.96
N SER A 2 8.62 15.91 -6.73
CA SER A 2 8.61 17.35 -6.41
C SER A 2 7.58 17.74 -5.36
N ILE A 3 6.54 16.91 -5.16
CA ILE A 3 5.41 17.18 -4.24
C ILE A 3 5.09 16.01 -3.28
N GLY A 4 6.00 15.04 -3.13
CA GLY A 4 5.84 13.94 -2.17
C GLY A 4 4.88 12.80 -2.56
N LEU A 5 4.50 12.68 -3.84
CA LEU A 5 3.65 11.59 -4.36
C LEU A 5 4.42 10.65 -5.30
N ASP A 6 4.18 9.35 -5.22
CA ASP A 6 4.65 8.31 -6.16
C ASP A 6 3.51 7.63 -6.94
N SER A 7 3.91 6.84 -7.94
CA SER A 7 3.06 5.86 -8.62
C SER A 7 3.55 4.41 -8.40
N ILE A 8 4.36 4.17 -7.36
CA ILE A 8 4.97 2.87 -7.08
C ILE A 8 3.86 1.89 -6.64
N ALA A 9 3.90 0.65 -7.13
CA ALA A 9 2.93 -0.40 -6.81
C ALA A 9 1.44 -0.05 -7.05
N THR A 10 1.14 1.04 -7.76
CA THR A 10 -0.23 1.40 -8.16
C THR A 10 -0.83 0.38 -9.14
N ALA A 11 0.04 -0.34 -9.87
CA ALA A 11 -0.26 -1.43 -10.78
C ALA A 11 0.65 -2.64 -10.51
N ALA A 12 0.58 -3.67 -11.37
CA ALA A 12 1.33 -4.93 -11.26
C ALA A 12 0.87 -5.86 -10.11
N ASP A 13 1.66 -6.90 -9.88
CA ASP A 13 1.42 -7.99 -8.94
C ASP A 13 2.08 -7.69 -7.58
N MET A 14 1.59 -6.61 -6.98
CA MET A 14 2.01 -6.08 -5.68
C MET A 14 0.77 -5.63 -4.90
N ASN A 15 0.98 -5.17 -3.67
CA ASN A 15 -0.08 -4.52 -2.91
C ASN A 15 -0.49 -3.20 -3.59
N ARG A 16 -1.79 -3.04 -3.83
CA ARG A 16 -2.39 -1.81 -4.34
C ARG A 16 -2.57 -0.80 -3.22
N ASN A 17 -3.10 0.36 -3.57
CA ASN A 17 -3.43 1.40 -2.60
C ASN A 17 -4.24 0.83 -1.43
N VAL A 18 -3.78 1.09 -0.21
CA VAL A 18 -4.48 0.67 1.01
C VAL A 18 -5.64 1.62 1.25
N LEU A 19 -6.86 1.09 1.29
CA LEU A 19 -8.05 1.90 1.56
C LEU A 19 -8.19 2.12 3.07
N CYS A 20 -8.75 3.27 3.45
CA CYS A 20 -9.18 3.58 4.80
C CYS A 20 -10.58 4.22 4.74
N THR A 21 -11.45 3.89 5.68
CA THR A 21 -12.74 4.59 5.84
C THR A 21 -12.50 6.09 5.86
N SER A 22 -13.22 6.85 5.03
CA SER A 22 -12.96 8.28 4.79
C SER A 22 -13.63 9.20 5.82
N ASN A 23 -14.26 8.62 6.85
CA ASN A 23 -15.21 9.27 7.74
C ASN A 23 -14.58 10.44 8.54
N PRO A 24 -14.93 11.70 8.25
CA PRO A 24 -14.42 12.85 8.99
C PRO A 24 -15.16 13.10 10.32
N ILE A 25 -16.20 12.32 10.65
CA ILE A 25 -17.03 12.54 11.85
C ILE A 25 -16.30 12.07 13.11
N GLU A 26 -15.58 10.95 13.03
CA GLU A 26 -14.76 10.41 14.13
C GLU A 26 -13.29 10.77 13.91
N SER A 27 -12.97 12.07 13.96
CA SER A 27 -11.68 12.60 13.52
C SER A 27 -10.45 11.95 14.18
N GLU A 28 -10.53 11.61 15.47
CA GLU A 28 -9.39 11.01 16.18
C GLU A 28 -9.20 9.54 15.78
N LEU A 29 -10.26 8.74 15.80
CA LEU A 29 -10.21 7.34 15.39
C LEU A 29 -9.85 7.20 13.91
N HIS A 30 -10.40 8.07 13.06
CA HIS A 30 -10.05 8.18 11.65
C HIS A 30 -8.56 8.47 11.47
N GLN A 31 -7.99 9.44 12.20
CA GLN A 31 -6.57 9.76 12.09
C GLN A 31 -5.70 8.55 12.46
N GLN A 32 -6.04 7.83 13.54
CA GLN A 32 -5.29 6.65 13.96
C GLN A 32 -5.40 5.52 12.92
N ALA A 33 -6.59 5.30 12.35
CA ALA A 33 -6.84 4.28 11.35
C ALA A 33 -6.12 4.61 10.03
N TYR A 34 -6.13 5.90 9.65
CA TYR A 34 -5.38 6.40 8.51
C TYR A 34 -3.88 6.20 8.68
N GLU A 35 -3.31 6.54 9.83
CA GLU A 35 -1.88 6.31 10.11
C GLU A 35 -1.55 4.81 10.09
N PHE A 36 -2.46 3.95 10.55
CA PHE A 36 -2.29 2.51 10.44
C PHE A 36 -2.34 2.02 8.98
N ALA A 37 -3.31 2.47 8.19
CA ALA A 37 -3.41 2.18 6.76
C ALA A 37 -2.15 2.62 6.00
N LYS A 38 -1.63 3.82 6.33
CA LYS A 38 -0.38 4.35 5.79
C LYS A 38 0.81 3.45 6.15
N LYS A 39 0.93 3.02 7.41
CA LYS A 39 1.99 2.08 7.84
C LYS A 39 1.92 0.75 7.09
N ILE A 40 0.72 0.21 6.84
CA ILE A 40 0.56 -0.99 6.02
C ILE A 40 1.04 -0.74 4.60
N SER A 41 0.63 0.38 3.99
CA SER A 41 1.08 0.77 2.65
C SER A 41 2.60 0.82 2.55
N GLU A 42 3.24 1.56 3.46
CA GLU A 42 4.71 1.69 3.54
C GLU A 42 5.40 0.35 3.82
N HIS A 43 4.81 -0.52 4.64
CA HIS A 43 5.35 -1.83 4.97
C HIS A 43 5.35 -2.79 3.77
N LEU A 44 4.31 -2.69 2.93
CA LEU A 44 4.12 -3.55 1.75
C LEU A 44 4.71 -2.97 0.46
N LEU A 45 5.35 -1.80 0.52
CA LEU A 45 6.08 -1.25 -0.62
C LEU A 45 7.26 -2.16 -1.00
N PRO A 46 7.53 -2.33 -2.31
CA PRO A 46 8.76 -2.99 -2.75
C PRO A 46 9.96 -2.21 -2.23
N ARG A 47 10.94 -2.90 -1.65
CA ARG A 47 12.19 -2.28 -1.18
C ARG A 47 13.22 -2.16 -2.32
N SER A 48 13.07 -3.00 -3.33
CA SER A 48 13.93 -3.12 -4.49
C SER A 48 13.62 -2.01 -5.47
N ARG A 49 14.67 -1.51 -6.10
CA ARG A 49 14.57 -0.45 -7.11
C ARG A 49 14.29 -1.00 -8.52
N GLY A 50 13.84 -2.26 -8.61
CA GLY A 50 13.55 -2.98 -9.85
C GLY A 50 12.44 -2.37 -10.72
N TYR A 51 11.74 -1.35 -10.23
CA TYR A 51 10.74 -0.60 -10.98
C TYR A 51 11.33 0.37 -12.03
N LEU A 52 12.66 0.56 -12.07
CA LEU A 52 13.32 1.62 -12.86
C LEU A 52 14.05 1.10 -14.11
N ASP A 53 13.38 0.30 -14.94
CA ASP A 53 13.83 0.09 -16.33
C ASP A 53 13.49 1.35 -17.14
N VAL A 54 14.40 2.32 -17.12
CA VAL A 54 14.22 3.59 -17.84
C VAL A 54 14.77 3.43 -19.26
N TRP A 55 13.88 3.66 -20.23
CA TRP A 55 14.21 3.67 -21.66
C TRP A 55 14.08 5.09 -22.20
N ILE A 56 15.16 5.65 -22.74
CA ILE A 56 15.15 6.95 -23.44
C ILE A 56 15.70 6.72 -24.85
N ASP A 57 14.96 7.15 -25.87
CA ASP A 57 15.33 6.98 -27.29
C ASP A 57 15.71 5.53 -27.68
N GLY A 58 14.98 4.56 -27.13
CA GLY A 58 15.21 3.14 -27.37
C GLY A 58 16.45 2.56 -26.68
N LYS A 59 17.13 3.34 -25.83
CA LYS A 59 18.28 2.88 -25.02
C LYS A 59 17.86 2.69 -23.56
N LYS A 60 18.17 1.51 -23.03
CA LYS A 60 18.05 1.20 -21.60
C LYS A 60 19.15 1.94 -20.86
N ILE A 61 18.80 2.91 -20.02
CA ILE A 61 19.78 3.72 -19.27
C ILE A 61 19.97 3.26 -17.83
N ASN A 62 18.98 2.58 -17.24
CA ASN A 62 19.09 1.87 -15.95
C ASN A 62 18.46 0.48 -16.10
N SER A 63 19.08 -0.55 -15.53
CA SER A 63 18.55 -1.92 -15.55
C SER A 63 18.07 -2.37 -14.17
N SER A 64 16.84 -2.89 -14.11
CA SER A 64 16.23 -3.51 -12.94
C SER A 64 17.05 -4.68 -12.41
N GLU A 65 17.75 -5.42 -13.29
CA GLU A 65 18.50 -6.64 -12.96
C GLU A 65 19.67 -6.39 -12.00
N GLU A 66 20.33 -5.23 -12.06
CA GLU A 66 21.39 -4.87 -11.12
C GLU A 66 20.84 -4.43 -9.75
N LEU A 67 19.59 -3.94 -9.73
CA LEU A 67 18.91 -3.38 -8.56
C LEU A 67 18.04 -4.40 -7.83
N LEU A 68 17.72 -5.52 -8.47
CA LEU A 68 17.03 -6.70 -7.89
C LEU A 68 17.96 -7.55 -7.00
N LYS A 69 19.23 -7.15 -6.81
CA LYS A 69 20.15 -7.80 -5.86
C LYS A 69 19.84 -7.52 -4.39
N GLU A 70 18.98 -6.55 -4.09
CA GLU A 70 18.50 -6.33 -2.73
C GLU A 70 17.41 -7.36 -2.41
N ASP A 71 17.61 -8.13 -1.32
CA ASP A 71 16.63 -9.10 -0.83
C ASP A 71 15.28 -8.40 -0.59
N GLU A 72 14.25 -8.81 -1.32
CA GLU A 72 12.86 -8.41 -1.07
C GLU A 72 12.27 -9.32 0.02
N PRO A 73 12.17 -8.89 1.29
CA PRO A 73 11.83 -9.80 2.38
C PRO A 73 10.35 -10.22 2.40
N ILE A 74 9.47 -9.42 1.81
CA ILE A 74 8.02 -9.65 1.81
C ILE A 74 7.57 -10.16 0.45
N LEU A 75 7.94 -9.46 -0.62
CA LEU A 75 7.48 -9.76 -1.98
C LEU A 75 8.31 -10.89 -2.62
N GLY A 76 9.54 -11.11 -2.16
CA GLY A 76 10.47 -12.06 -2.78
C GLY A 76 10.84 -11.70 -4.21
N ASN A 77 11.63 -12.58 -4.84
CA ASN A 77 12.18 -12.35 -6.19
C ASN A 77 11.12 -12.36 -7.30
N THR A 78 9.96 -12.98 -7.05
CA THR A 78 8.88 -13.13 -8.04
C THR A 78 7.73 -12.16 -7.81
N PHE A 79 7.79 -11.33 -6.77
CA PHE A 79 6.63 -10.59 -6.27
C PHE A 79 5.42 -11.50 -5.98
N LEU A 80 4.22 -10.93 -5.89
CA LEU A 80 3.01 -11.71 -5.64
C LEU A 80 2.52 -12.40 -6.92
N PRO A 81 1.74 -13.50 -6.83
CA PRO A 81 1.15 -14.13 -8.00
C PRO A 81 0.14 -13.23 -8.74
N ARG A 82 -0.46 -12.28 -8.02
CA ARG A 82 -1.40 -11.29 -8.57
C ARG A 82 -1.46 -10.05 -7.68
N LYS A 83 -2.14 -9.00 -8.15
CA LYS A 83 -2.50 -7.82 -7.35
C LYS A 83 -3.09 -8.25 -6.00
N PHE A 84 -2.73 -7.52 -4.95
CA PHE A 84 -3.28 -7.69 -3.61
C PHE A 84 -3.89 -6.37 -3.16
N LYS A 85 -5.08 -6.40 -2.58
CA LYS A 85 -5.81 -5.21 -2.12
C LYS A 85 -6.02 -5.30 -0.62
N THR A 86 -5.74 -4.19 0.05
CA THR A 86 -5.88 -4.10 1.50
C THR A 86 -6.80 -2.94 1.86
N ALA A 87 -7.67 -3.14 2.84
CA ALA A 87 -8.52 -2.08 3.38
C ALA A 87 -8.52 -2.04 4.91
N VAL A 88 -8.69 -0.85 5.46
CA VAL A 88 -8.92 -0.58 6.88
C VAL A 88 -10.31 0.06 7.00
N ALA A 89 -11.22 -0.61 7.72
CA ALA A 89 -12.60 -0.15 7.87
C ALA A 89 -12.88 0.26 9.32
N ILE A 90 -13.65 1.34 9.49
CA ILE A 90 -14.13 1.80 10.80
C ILE A 90 -15.65 1.54 10.88
N PRO A 91 -16.09 0.55 11.68
CA PRO A 91 -17.50 0.31 11.90
C PRO A 91 -18.23 1.56 12.44
N PRO A 92 -19.51 1.75 12.10
CA PRO A 92 -20.37 0.83 11.34
C PRO A 92 -20.24 0.98 9.81
N LEU A 93 -19.32 1.81 9.31
CA LEU A 93 -19.23 2.12 7.89
C LEU A 93 -18.46 1.03 7.12
N ASN A 94 -18.96 0.70 5.95
CA ASN A 94 -18.31 -0.19 4.97
C ASN A 94 -18.11 0.52 3.63
N ASP A 95 -17.68 1.78 3.69
CA ASP A 95 -17.42 2.63 2.52
C ASP A 95 -16.23 2.13 1.67
N VAL A 96 -15.28 1.42 2.30
CA VAL A 96 -14.14 0.77 1.63
C VAL A 96 -14.47 -0.57 0.95
N ASP A 97 -15.72 -1.05 1.11
CA ASP A 97 -16.21 -2.34 0.62
C ASP A 97 -15.28 -3.52 0.96
N VAL A 98 -15.25 -3.91 2.24
CA VAL A 98 -14.31 -4.92 2.76
C VAL A 98 -14.36 -6.25 2.00
N TYR A 99 -15.51 -6.64 1.45
CA TYR A 99 -15.63 -7.89 0.69
C TYR A 99 -14.98 -7.83 -0.70
N GLY A 100 -14.62 -6.63 -1.18
CA GLY A 100 -13.92 -6.41 -2.45
C GLY A 100 -12.38 -6.43 -2.36
N ASN A 101 -11.83 -6.68 -1.17
CA ASN A 101 -10.41 -6.65 -0.86
C ASN A 101 -9.88 -8.02 -0.39
N ASP A 102 -8.58 -8.27 -0.58
CA ASP A 102 -7.94 -9.55 -0.26
C ASP A 102 -7.65 -9.69 1.24
N LEU A 103 -7.30 -8.58 1.91
CA LEU A 103 -7.11 -8.50 3.35
C LEU A 103 -7.76 -7.24 3.93
N ASN A 104 -8.44 -7.40 5.05
CA ASN A 104 -9.17 -6.33 5.71
C ASN A 104 -8.80 -6.24 7.18
N PHE A 105 -8.63 -5.02 7.67
CA PHE A 105 -8.47 -4.73 9.08
C PHE A 105 -9.69 -3.94 9.54
N ILE A 106 -10.39 -4.46 10.55
CA ILE A 106 -11.55 -3.78 11.14
C ILE A 106 -11.09 -3.08 12.40
N ALA A 107 -11.23 -1.75 12.43
CA ALA A 107 -10.94 -0.94 13.60
C ALA A 107 -11.92 -1.28 14.73
N ILE A 108 -11.38 -1.57 15.92
CA ILE A 108 -12.18 -1.80 17.13
C ILE A 108 -11.74 -0.76 18.14
N GLN A 109 -12.64 0.18 18.45
CA GLN A 109 -12.34 1.22 19.43
C GLN A 109 -12.44 0.70 20.87
N ASN A 110 -11.58 1.21 21.74
CA ASN A 110 -11.67 1.02 23.18
C ASN A 110 -12.70 1.98 23.82
N GLU A 111 -12.85 1.90 25.15
CA GLU A 111 -13.79 2.74 25.92
C GLU A 111 -13.50 4.26 25.83
N HIS A 112 -12.29 4.63 25.41
CA HIS A 112 -11.85 6.01 25.22
C HIS A 112 -11.97 6.50 23.76
N GLY A 113 -12.52 5.68 22.85
CA GLY A 113 -12.69 6.04 21.44
C GLY A 113 -11.40 5.98 20.62
N GLN A 114 -10.40 5.21 21.07
CA GLN A 114 -9.10 5.04 20.41
C GLN A 114 -8.92 3.59 19.90
N LEU A 115 -8.09 3.41 18.88
CA LEU A 115 -7.68 2.10 18.36
C LEU A 115 -6.91 1.26 19.38
#